data_AF-A0A3Q2T5I8-F1
#
_entry.id   AF-A0A3Q2T5I8-F1
#
_cell.length_a   1.000
_cell.length_b   1.000
_cell.length_c   1.000
_cell.angle_alpha   90.00
_cell.angle_beta   90.00
_cell.angle_gamma   90.00
#
_symmetry.space_group_name_H-M   'P 1'
#
loop_
_entity.id
_entity.type
_entity.pdbx_description
1 polymer ?
#
loop_
_entity_poly.entity_id
_entity_poly.type
_entity_poly.pdbx_seq_one_letter_code
_entity_poly.pdbx_strand_id
1 'polypeptide(L)'
;MTNFVPPPMDRKKKDKDEEGGDDDTNCNLICGPEYTVETKRSMAQINEKETSFELVEALLRYIETLKVAGAVLVFLPGWNLIYSMQRHLETNPHFGTRGPPPPRPRTPR
;
A
#
# COMPACT_ATOMS: atom_id res chain seq x y z
N MET A 1 -12.38 3.93 -7.23
CA MET A 1 -11.32 4.12 -6.23
C MET A 1 -11.19 2.83 -5.40
N THR A 2 -10.07 2.57 -4.74
CA THR A 2 -9.71 1.24 -4.17
C THR A 2 -10.67 0.70 -3.10
N ASN A 3 -11.55 1.53 -2.52
CA ASN A 3 -12.46 1.17 -1.41
C ASN A 3 -11.74 0.47 -0.24
N PHE A 4 -10.46 0.78 -0.06
CA PHE A 4 -9.61 0.17 0.96
C PHE A 4 -10.09 0.58 2.36
N VAL A 5 -10.23 -0.42 3.21
CA VAL A 5 -10.51 -0.25 4.65
C VAL A 5 -9.34 -0.89 5.39
N PRO A 6 -8.54 -0.12 6.14
CA PRO A 6 -7.42 -0.67 6.88
C PRO A 6 -7.89 -1.71 7.89
N PRO A 7 -7.09 -2.78 8.12
CA PRO A 7 -7.40 -3.76 9.15
C PRO A 7 -7.40 -3.09 10.54
N PRO A 8 -8.20 -3.58 11.49
CA PRO A 8 -8.23 -3.04 12.84
C PRO A 8 -6.85 -3.14 13.49
N MET A 9 -6.33 -2.04 14.04
CA MET A 9 -5.10 -2.09 14.84
C MET A 9 -5.32 -2.98 16.08
N ASP A 10 -4.49 -4.02 16.26
CA ASP A 10 -4.43 -4.80 17.49
C ASP A 10 -4.05 -3.90 18.67
N ARG A 11 -5.02 -3.54 19.51
CA ARG A 11 -4.86 -2.66 20.69
C ARG A 11 -3.97 -3.25 21.81
N LYS A 12 -3.16 -4.28 21.57
CA LYS A 12 -2.48 -5.05 22.63
C LYS A 12 -0.98 -4.79 22.81
N LYS A 13 -0.44 -3.69 22.28
CA LYS A 13 0.90 -3.20 22.65
C LYS A 13 0.86 -1.70 22.94
N LYS A 14 0.28 -1.36 24.09
CA LYS A 14 0.57 -0.09 24.77
C LYS A 14 1.56 -0.40 25.88
N ASP A 15 2.82 -0.62 25.49
CA ASP A 15 3.92 -0.55 26.45
C ASP A 15 4.28 0.92 26.67
N LYS A 16 4.68 1.17 27.91
CA LYS A 16 4.98 2.45 28.55
C LYS A 16 6.26 3.11 28.00
N ASP A 17 6.30 4.43 28.22
CA ASP A 17 7.44 5.35 28.19
C ASP A 17 8.03 5.73 26.82
N GLU A 18 7.81 6.99 26.41
CA GLU A 18 8.82 8.04 26.62
C GLU A 18 8.23 9.44 26.35
N GLU A 19 8.45 10.31 27.32
CA GLU A 19 8.30 11.76 27.28
C GLU A 19 9.41 12.32 26.37
N GLY A 20 9.09 12.75 25.16
CA GLY A 20 10.05 13.31 24.22
C GLY A 20 9.32 14.00 23.07
N GLY A 21 9.34 15.33 23.07
CA GLY A 21 8.55 16.16 22.17
C GLY A 21 8.88 15.99 20.69
N ASP A 22 7.84 15.82 19.89
CA ASP A 22 7.56 16.71 18.77
C ASP A 22 6.04 16.72 18.54
N ASP A 23 5.50 17.90 18.27
CA ASP A 23 4.09 18.13 17.95
C ASP A 23 3.86 17.75 16.47
N ASP A 24 4.30 16.53 16.11
CA ASP A 24 4.21 15.97 14.75
C ASP A 24 2.73 15.76 14.44
N THR A 25 2.16 16.76 13.77
CA THR A 25 0.75 16.73 13.36
C THR A 25 0.56 15.56 12.41
N ASN A 26 -0.26 14.58 12.84
CA ASN A 26 -0.62 13.45 12.00
C ASN A 26 -1.37 13.93 10.74
N CYS A 27 -0.69 13.93 9.62
CA CYS A 27 -1.19 14.42 8.34
C CYS A 27 -2.27 13.50 7.75
N ASN A 28 -2.34 12.22 8.14
CA ASN A 28 -3.45 11.32 7.78
C ASN A 28 -4.81 11.80 8.31
N LEU A 29 -4.82 12.67 9.34
CA LEU A 29 -6.05 13.29 9.87
C LEU A 29 -6.47 14.55 9.08
N ILE A 30 -5.57 15.10 8.27
CA ILE A 30 -5.79 16.33 7.51
C ILE A 30 -6.32 15.96 6.13
N CYS A 31 -7.64 15.84 6.01
CA CYS A 31 -8.31 15.55 4.74
C CYS A 31 -9.27 16.69 4.34
N GLY A 32 -9.16 17.16 3.10
CA GLY A 32 -10.02 18.22 2.55
C GLY A 32 -11.50 17.84 2.44
N PRO A 33 -12.41 18.81 2.26
CA PRO A 33 -13.85 18.56 2.14
C PRO A 33 -14.27 17.73 0.92
N GLU A 34 -13.41 17.60 -0.09
CA GLU A 34 -13.63 16.85 -1.33
C GLU A 34 -13.65 15.32 -1.15
N TYR A 35 -13.08 14.82 -0.05
CA TYR A 35 -13.05 13.38 0.25
C TYR A 35 -14.29 12.93 1.01
N THR A 36 -14.75 11.70 0.73
CA THR A 36 -15.90 11.12 1.44
C THR A 36 -15.56 10.82 2.90
N VAL A 37 -16.61 10.68 3.72
CA VAL A 37 -16.46 10.34 5.14
C VAL A 37 -15.75 8.99 5.31
N GLU A 38 -16.03 8.02 4.43
CA GLU A 38 -15.37 6.72 4.47
C GLU A 38 -13.87 6.85 4.18
N THR A 39 -13.47 7.64 3.17
CA THR A 39 -12.04 7.86 2.87
C THR A 39 -11.32 8.52 4.03
N LYS A 40 -11.92 9.54 4.65
CA LYS A 40 -11.35 10.21 5.83
C LYS A 40 -11.16 9.26 7.00
N ARG A 41 -12.16 8.40 7.24
CA ARG A 41 -12.10 7.39 8.29
C ARG A 41 -11.02 6.34 8.02
N SER A 42 -10.93 5.82 6.80
CA SER A 42 -9.87 4.88 6.41
C SER A 42 -8.50 5.53 6.56
N MET A 43 -8.30 6.77 6.11
CA MET A 43 -7.03 7.48 6.21
C MET A 43 -6.57 7.61 7.67
N ALA A 44 -7.47 7.99 8.57
CA ALA A 44 -7.19 8.16 9.99
C ALA A 44 -6.78 6.86 10.73
N GLN A 45 -7.03 5.69 10.15
CA GLN A 45 -6.67 4.40 10.73
C GLN A 45 -5.29 3.89 10.30
N ILE A 46 -4.63 4.57 9.36
CA ILE A 46 -3.31 4.19 8.84
C ILE A 46 -2.22 4.84 9.70
N ASN A 47 -1.19 4.06 10.04
CA ASN A 47 0.01 4.55 10.73
C ASN A 47 0.95 5.26 9.73
N GLU A 48 1.28 6.53 9.97
CA GLU A 48 2.18 7.30 9.10
C GLU A 48 3.63 6.81 9.11
N LYS A 49 4.05 6.18 10.20
CA LYS A 49 5.44 5.73 10.37
C LYS A 49 5.74 4.43 9.63
N GLU A 50 4.70 3.76 9.11
CA GLU A 50 4.81 2.42 8.52
C GLU A 50 4.18 2.37 7.13
N THR A 51 4.82 1.61 6.23
CA THR A 51 4.27 1.37 4.89
C THR A 51 3.23 0.24 4.94
N SER A 52 1.97 0.53 4.62
CA SER A 52 0.91 -0.49 4.56
C SER A 52 1.00 -1.32 3.27
N PHE A 53 1.41 -2.59 3.38
CA PHE A 53 1.51 -3.49 2.22
C PHE A 53 0.15 -3.85 1.62
N GLU A 54 -0.89 -3.95 2.46
CA GLU A 54 -2.25 -4.21 2.00
C GLU A 54 -2.79 -3.06 1.15
N LEU A 55 -2.44 -1.81 1.48
CA LEU A 55 -2.80 -0.66 0.67
C LEU A 55 -2.11 -0.69 -0.70
N VAL A 56 -0.82 -1.03 -0.74
CA VAL A 56 -0.07 -1.18 -2.00
C VAL A 56 -0.69 -2.29 -2.85
N GLU A 57 -1.05 -3.42 -2.23
CA GLU A 57 -1.74 -4.51 -2.90
C GLU A 57 -3.09 -4.08 -3.51
N ALA A 58 -3.92 -3.39 -2.72
CA ALA A 58 -5.20 -2.87 -3.18
C ALA A 58 -5.04 -1.88 -4.35
N LEU A 59 -3.98 -1.06 -4.31
CA LEU A 59 -3.64 -0.14 -5.39
C LEU A 59 -3.21 -0.88 -6.66
N LEU A 60 -2.37 -1.92 -6.55
CA LEU A 60 -1.96 -2.75 -7.68
C LEU A 60 -3.15 -3.43 -8.35
N ARG A 61 -4.09 -3.99 -7.56
CA ARG A 61 -5.34 -4.57 -8.10
C ARG A 61 -6.18 -3.53 -8.81
N TYR A 62 -6.27 -2.30 -8.27
CA TYR A 62 -6.99 -1.22 -8.94
C TYR A 62 -6.34 -0.83 -10.27
N ILE A 63 -5.00 -0.72 -10.33
CA ILE A 63 -4.27 -0.41 -11.57
C ILE A 63 -4.56 -1.46 -12.65
N GLU A 64 -4.61 -2.74 -12.28
CA GLU A 64 -4.98 -3.82 -13.21
C GLU A 64 -6.39 -3.61 -13.81
N THR A 65 -7.36 -3.14 -13.02
CA THR A 65 -8.73 -2.85 -13.52
C THR A 65 -8.77 -1.75 -14.59
N LEU A 66 -7.75 -0.89 -14.68
CA LEU A 66 -7.66 0.16 -15.69
C LEU A 66 -7.36 -0.38 -17.10
N LYS A 67 -6.94 -1.66 -17.21
CA LYS A 67 -6.67 -2.36 -18.48
C LYS A 67 -5.64 -1.66 -19.38
N VAL A 68 -4.70 -0.94 -18.79
CA VAL A 68 -3.56 -0.31 -19.49
C VAL A 68 -2.32 -1.17 -19.27
N ALA A 69 -1.66 -1.56 -20.36
CA ALA A 69 -0.40 -2.27 -20.27
C ALA A 69 0.73 -1.31 -19.82
N GLY A 70 1.47 -1.70 -18.79
CA GLY A 70 2.57 -0.91 -18.27
C GLY A 70 3.24 -1.59 -17.08
N ALA A 71 4.50 -1.24 -16.83
CA ALA A 71 5.17 -1.63 -15.60
C ALA A 71 4.77 -0.68 -14.47
N VAL A 72 4.70 -1.20 -13.23
CA VAL A 72 4.51 -0.39 -12.03
C VAL A 72 5.83 -0.35 -11.26
N LEU A 73 6.28 0.86 -10.92
CA LEU A 73 7.47 1.09 -10.09
C LEU A 73 7.04 1.58 -8.72
N VAL A 74 7.47 0.89 -7.65
CA VAL A 74 7.16 1.24 -6.26
C VAL A 74 8.44 1.74 -5.58
N PHE A 75 8.38 2.92 -4.98
CA PHE A 75 9.48 3.48 -4.19
C PHE A 75 9.31 3.10 -2.72
N LEU A 76 10.33 2.47 -2.13
CA LEU A 76 10.33 2.04 -0.73
C LEU A 76 11.64 2.45 -0.05
N PRO A 77 11.61 2.87 1.23
CA PRO A 77 12.81 3.24 1.94
C PRO A 77 13.59 1.99 2.38
N GLY A 78 14.69 1.73 1.68
CA GLY A 78 15.68 0.72 2.06
C GLY A 78 15.35 -0.72 1.67
N TRP A 79 16.36 -1.58 1.81
CA TRP A 79 16.32 -2.96 1.32
C TRP A 79 15.31 -3.85 2.04
N ASN A 80 15.13 -3.67 3.35
CA ASN A 80 14.25 -4.52 4.15
C ASN A 80 12.79 -4.47 3.67
N LEU A 81 12.29 -3.26 3.37
CA LEU A 81 10.92 -3.08 2.86
C LEU A 81 10.79 -3.58 1.42
N ILE A 82 11.82 -3.40 0.58
CA ILE A 82 11.83 -3.93 -0.79
C ILE A 82 11.69 -5.45 -0.77
N TYR A 83 12.53 -6.14 0.00
CA TYR A 83 12.50 -7.60 0.11
C TYR A 83 11.18 -8.09 0.72
N SER A 84 10.68 -7.43 1.76
CA SER A 84 9.43 -7.80 2.42
C SER A 84 8.22 -7.60 1.50
N MET A 85 8.17 -6.51 0.73
CA MET A 85 7.13 -6.25 -0.26
C MET A 85 7.17 -7.28 -1.39
N GLN A 86 8.35 -7.61 -1.89
CA GLN A 86 8.51 -8.66 -2.91
C GLN A 86 7.93 -9.98 -2.40
N ARG A 87 8.32 -10.40 -1.18
CA ARG A 87 7.80 -11.64 -0.58
C ARG A 87 6.29 -11.60 -0.39
N HIS A 88 5.74 -10.49 0.10
CA HIS A 88 4.29 -10.31 0.28
C HIS A 88 3.54 -10.54 -1.04
N LEU A 89 3.99 -9.91 -2.13
CA LEU A 89 3.38 -10.06 -3.45
C LEU A 89 3.59 -11.47 -4.05
N GLU A 90 4.76 -12.08 -3.88
CA GLU A 90 5.05 -13.45 -4.34
C GLU A 90 4.19 -14.51 -3.63
N THR A 91 3.87 -14.30 -2.35
CA THR A 91 2.99 -15.20 -1.59
C THR A 91 1.51 -15.00 -1.90
N ASN A 92 1.15 -13.88 -2.52
CA ASN A 92 -0.23 -13.56 -2.84
C ASN A 92 -0.71 -14.40 -4.04
N PRO A 93 -1.83 -15.14 -3.96
CA PRO A 93 -2.33 -15.94 -5.08
C PRO A 93 -2.56 -15.14 -6.36
N HIS A 94 -2.91 -13.85 -6.22
CA HIS A 94 -3.21 -12.97 -7.35
C HIS A 94 -1.95 -12.52 -8.11
N PHE A 95 -0.86 -12.25 -7.39
CA PHE A 95 0.38 -11.69 -7.96
C PHE A 95 1.52 -12.71 -8.09
N GLY A 96 1.54 -13.73 -7.25
CA GLY A 96 2.58 -14.75 -7.16
C GLY A 96 2.38 -15.95 -8.09
N THR A 97 1.17 -16.14 -8.61
CA THR A 97 0.95 -17.15 -9.66
C THR A 97 1.68 -16.68 -10.93
N ARG A 98 2.69 -17.44 -11.35
CA ARG A 98 3.41 -17.19 -12.60
C ARG A 98 2.43 -17.25 -13.77
N GLY A 99 1.85 -16.10 -14.11
CA GLY A 99 1.14 -15.93 -15.37
C GLY A 99 2.07 -16.30 -16.54
N PRO A 100 1.51 -16.78 -17.66
CA PRO A 100 2.31 -17.08 -18.84
C PRO A 100 3.16 -15.85 -19.20
N PRO A 101 4.42 -16.07 -19.63
CA PRO A 101 5.32 -14.97 -19.94
C PRO A 101 4.65 -14.02 -20.95
N PRO A 102 4.85 -12.70 -20.82
CA PRO A 102 4.27 -11.75 -21.75
C PRO A 102 4.70 -12.08 -23.19
N PRO A 103 3.81 -11.90 -24.19
CA PRO A 103 4.15 -12.15 -25.57
C PRO A 103 5.37 -11.31 -25.96
N ARG A 104 6.41 -11.97 -26.48
CA ARG A 104 7.63 -11.27 -26.91
C ARG A 104 7.27 -10.22 -27.96
N PRO A 105 7.84 -9.01 -27.89
CA PRO A 105 7.65 -8.01 -28.94
C PRO A 105 8.09 -8.62 -30.28
N ARG A 106 7.20 -8.57 -31.28
CA ARG A 106 7.51 -9.02 -32.64
C ARG A 106 8.58 -8.09 -33.19
N THR A 107 9.78 -8.60 -33.42
CA THR A 107 10.80 -7.87 -34.17
C THR A 107 10.33 -7.72 -35.62
N PRO A 108 10.30 -6.51 -36.19
CA PRO A 108 10.10 -6.34 -37.63
C PRO A 108 11.19 -7.12 -38.38
N ARG A 109 10.77 -7.84 -39.43
CA ARG A 109 11.70 -8.50 -40.37
C ARG A 109 12.35 -7.48 -41.30
#